data_AF-A0A1M6XCL5-F1
#
_entry.id   AF-A0A1M6XCL5-F1
#
_cell.length_a   1.000
_cell.length_b   1.000
_cell.length_c   1.000
_cell.angle_alpha   90.00
_cell.angle_beta   90.00
_cell.angle_gamma   90.00
#
_symmetry.space_group_name_H-M   'P 1'
#
loop_
_entity.id
_entity.type
_entity.pdbx_description
1 polymer ?
#
loop_
_entity_poly.entity_id
_entity_poly.type
_entity_poly.pdbx_seq_one_letter_code
_entity_poly.pdbx_strand_id
1 'polypeptide(L)'
;MKINYSEEWIEFTQKKEEFESASFYYNNNVDEDKKISDLRKALKETDLLRQLSVIRMMGEGYIFPDSIELVLEEVVEIAVTGHEECAGWAGIALNHLSKEKWKSRIIELITYYTERNREDKAVFHYSWLLLYKLGFKHALKEYIKKYKAYMEGELDEEDLSEIDHIEEGLE
;
A
#
# COMPACT_ATOMS: atom_id res chain seq x y z
N MET A 1 8.09 39.32 9.91
CA MET A 1 9.34 38.67 10.36
C MET A 1 9.72 37.69 9.26
N LYS A 2 10.81 37.93 8.51
CA LYS A 2 11.27 36.97 7.48
C LYS A 2 11.94 35.81 8.21
N ILE A 3 11.40 34.61 8.06
CA ILE A 3 12.04 33.39 8.57
C ILE A 3 13.22 33.13 7.63
N ASN A 4 14.45 33.32 8.12
CA ASN A 4 15.65 32.90 7.41
C ASN A 4 15.82 31.41 7.68
N TYR A 5 15.52 30.59 6.69
CA TYR A 5 15.84 29.16 6.72
C TYR A 5 17.36 28.97 6.61
N SER A 6 17.88 27.88 7.17
CA SER A 6 19.30 27.53 6.99
C SER A 6 19.57 27.14 5.53
N GLU A 7 20.85 27.15 5.12
CA GLU A 7 21.23 26.76 3.75
C GLU A 7 20.82 25.31 3.45
N GLU A 8 20.94 24.42 4.44
CA GLU A 8 20.53 23.02 4.32
C GLU A 8 19.02 22.87 4.11
N TRP A 9 18.21 23.71 4.76
CA TRP A 9 16.77 23.70 4.59
C TRP A 9 16.35 24.19 3.20
N ILE A 10 17.06 25.19 2.67
CA ILE A 10 16.85 25.69 1.30
C ILE A 10 17.20 24.60 0.29
N GLU A 11 18.36 23.94 0.44
CA GLU A 11 18.80 22.85 -0.43
C GLU A 11 17.81 21.66 -0.40
N PHE A 12 17.34 21.29 0.80
CA PHE A 12 16.33 20.24 0.95
C PHE A 12 15.02 20.58 0.21
N THR A 13 14.55 21.83 0.34
CA THR A 13 13.31 22.28 -0.31
C THR A 13 13.46 22.27 -1.83
N GLN A 14 14.60 22.70 -2.36
CA GLN A 14 14.89 22.65 -3.79
C GLN A 14 14.89 21.21 -4.34
N LYS A 15 15.56 20.28 -3.66
CA LYS A 15 15.56 18.86 -4.04
C LYS A 15 14.16 18.26 -4.01
N LYS A 16 13.33 18.66 -3.04
CA LYS A 16 11.93 18.26 -2.97
C LYS A 16 11.13 18.78 -4.17
N GLU A 17 11.28 20.05 -4.54
CA GLU A 17 10.61 20.65 -5.71
C GLU A 17 11.04 19.99 -7.03
N GLU A 18 12.34 19.71 -7.19
CA GLU A 18 12.88 18.98 -8.34
C GLU A 18 12.27 17.58 -8.45
N PHE A 19 12.18 16.88 -7.31
CA PHE A 19 11.58 15.56 -7.22
C PHE A 19 10.08 15.57 -7.56
N GLU A 20 9.33 16.53 -7.02
CA GLU A 20 7.90 16.72 -7.30
C GLU A 20 7.67 17.00 -8.79
N SER A 21 8.52 17.84 -9.38
CA SER A 21 8.48 18.15 -10.81
C SER A 21 8.77 16.91 -11.68
N ALA A 22 9.78 16.11 -11.31
CA ALA A 22 10.10 14.87 -12.01
C ALA A 22 8.97 13.84 -11.91
N SER A 23 8.34 13.73 -10.74
CA SER A 23 7.21 12.84 -10.52
C SER A 23 5.98 13.27 -11.33
N PHE A 24 5.67 14.57 -11.34
CA PHE A 24 4.62 15.11 -12.19
C PHE A 24 4.89 14.84 -13.68
N TYR A 25 6.14 15.04 -14.12
CA TYR A 25 6.53 14.72 -15.50
C TYR A 25 6.31 13.24 -15.81
N TYR A 26 6.77 12.35 -14.93
CA TYR A 26 6.59 10.90 -15.05
C TYR A 26 5.12 10.51 -15.18
N ASN A 27 4.25 11.04 -14.31
CA ASN A 27 2.82 10.72 -14.34
C ASN A 27 2.13 11.20 -15.63
N ASN A 28 2.51 12.35 -16.20
CA ASN A 28 1.76 12.94 -17.32
C ASN A 28 2.37 12.70 -18.71
N ASN A 29 3.66 12.39 -18.80
CA ASN A 29 4.39 12.40 -20.08
C ASN A 29 5.03 11.06 -20.45
N VAL A 30 5.03 10.08 -19.54
CA VAL A 30 5.53 8.73 -19.80
C VAL A 30 4.38 7.83 -20.21
N ASP A 31 4.57 7.04 -21.27
CA ASP A 31 3.57 6.08 -21.75
C ASP A 31 3.32 4.94 -20.75
N GLU A 32 2.15 4.32 -20.85
CA GLU A 32 1.67 3.30 -19.92
C GLU A 32 2.59 2.07 -19.84
N ASP A 33 3.05 1.55 -20.99
CA ASP A 33 3.92 0.36 -21.04
C ASP A 33 5.25 0.63 -20.33
N LYS A 34 5.82 1.81 -20.55
CA LYS A 34 7.03 2.24 -19.86
C LYS A 34 6.78 2.43 -18.36
N LYS A 35 5.66 3.03 -17.97
CA LYS A 35 5.29 3.14 -16.53
C LYS A 35 5.20 1.77 -15.87
N ILE A 36 4.52 0.81 -16.49
CA ILE A 36 4.41 -0.57 -16.00
C ILE A 36 5.80 -1.17 -15.82
N SER A 37 6.65 -1.07 -16.84
CA SER A 37 8.01 -1.62 -16.82
C SER A 37 8.86 -1.02 -15.69
N ASP A 38 8.90 0.31 -15.60
CA ASP A 38 9.73 1.02 -14.61
C ASP A 38 9.24 0.75 -13.17
N LEU A 39 7.93 0.76 -12.94
CA LEU A 39 7.35 0.47 -11.63
C LEU A 39 7.54 -0.99 -11.24
N ARG A 40 7.20 -1.95 -12.11
CA ARG A 40 7.39 -3.38 -11.80
C ARG A 40 8.84 -3.70 -11.50
N LYS A 41 9.76 -3.12 -12.27
CA LYS A 41 11.19 -3.25 -12.04
C LYS A 41 11.55 -2.76 -10.64
N ALA A 42 11.13 -1.56 -10.27
CA ALA A 42 11.43 -1.03 -8.93
C ALA A 42 10.76 -1.79 -7.78
N LEU A 43 9.57 -2.38 -8.02
CA LEU A 43 8.82 -3.13 -7.02
C LEU A 43 9.29 -4.57 -6.84
N LYS A 44 9.84 -5.22 -7.88
CA LYS A 44 10.28 -6.63 -7.85
C LYS A 44 11.78 -6.81 -7.69
N GLU A 45 12.60 -5.82 -8.06
CA GLU A 45 14.05 -5.90 -7.85
C GLU A 45 14.36 -5.87 -6.35
N THR A 46 15.16 -6.83 -5.88
CA THR A 46 15.48 -7.15 -4.47
C THR A 46 16.13 -6.02 -3.65
N ASP A 47 16.30 -4.82 -4.21
CA ASP A 47 16.79 -3.66 -3.48
C ASP A 47 15.66 -3.07 -2.63
N LEU A 48 15.60 -3.48 -1.36
CA LEU A 48 14.58 -3.06 -0.40
C LEU A 48 14.49 -1.53 -0.27
N LEU A 49 15.61 -0.81 -0.35
CA LEU A 49 15.61 0.65 -0.22
C LEU A 49 14.90 1.30 -1.42
N ARG A 50 15.11 0.74 -2.61
CA ARG A 50 14.47 1.22 -3.84
C ARG A 50 12.98 0.89 -3.85
N GLN A 51 12.62 -0.33 -3.46
CA GLN A 51 11.22 -0.74 -3.32
C GLN A 51 10.49 0.17 -2.32
N LEU A 52 11.06 0.36 -1.13
CA LEU A 52 10.51 1.24 -0.10
C LEU A 52 10.34 2.68 -0.61
N SER A 53 11.34 3.21 -1.30
CA SER A 53 11.27 4.57 -1.86
C SER A 53 10.10 4.73 -2.83
N VAL A 54 9.92 3.79 -3.76
CA VAL A 54 8.84 3.86 -4.76
C VAL A 54 7.47 3.68 -4.13
N ILE A 55 7.31 2.74 -3.20
CA ILE A 55 6.01 2.55 -2.53
C ILE A 55 5.68 3.73 -1.63
N ARG A 56 6.66 4.29 -0.94
CA ARG A 56 6.48 5.52 -0.17
C ARG A 56 6.02 6.68 -1.05
N MET A 57 6.60 6.83 -2.25
CA MET A 57 6.13 7.82 -3.23
C MET A 57 4.66 7.62 -3.63
N MET A 58 4.24 6.37 -3.81
CA MET A 58 2.82 6.06 -4.07
C MET A 58 1.95 6.44 -2.87
N GLY A 59 2.36 6.09 -1.66
CA GLY A 59 1.63 6.40 -0.43
C GLY A 59 1.54 7.90 -0.12
N GLU A 60 2.59 8.66 -0.40
CA GLU A 60 2.62 10.12 -0.22
C GLU A 60 1.89 10.88 -1.34
N GLY A 61 1.45 10.19 -2.40
CA GLY A 61 0.69 10.78 -3.52
C GLY A 61 1.54 11.44 -4.60
N TYR A 62 2.85 11.19 -4.60
CA TYR A 62 3.74 11.63 -5.68
C TYR A 62 3.48 10.82 -6.96
N ILE A 63 3.29 9.51 -6.85
CA ILE A 63 2.81 8.68 -7.97
C ILE A 63 1.29 8.67 -7.96
N PHE A 64 0.69 9.03 -9.09
CA PHE A 64 -0.77 9.19 -9.18
C PHE A 64 -1.50 7.84 -9.12
N PRO A 65 -2.77 7.82 -8.63
CA PRO A 65 -3.53 6.59 -8.49
C PRO A 65 -3.60 5.76 -9.77
N ASP A 66 -3.81 6.38 -10.92
CA ASP A 66 -3.84 5.71 -12.23
C ASP A 66 -2.57 4.90 -12.54
N SER A 67 -1.42 5.35 -12.05
CA SER A 67 -0.14 4.68 -12.21
C SER A 67 0.07 3.56 -11.18
N ILE A 68 -0.55 3.67 -10.00
CA ILE A 68 -0.61 2.57 -9.02
C ILE A 68 -1.48 1.42 -9.58
N GLU A 69 -2.58 1.73 -10.27
CA GLU A 69 -3.47 0.74 -10.89
C GLU A 69 -2.75 -0.21 -11.85
N LEU A 70 -1.76 0.32 -12.58
CA LEU A 70 -0.93 -0.42 -13.54
C LEU A 70 -0.12 -1.55 -12.90
N VAL A 71 0.16 -1.44 -11.60
CA VAL A 71 0.98 -2.37 -10.82
C VAL A 71 0.27 -2.85 -9.55
N LEU A 72 -1.07 -2.87 -9.58
CA LEU A 72 -1.91 -3.25 -8.46
C LEU A 72 -1.51 -4.59 -7.84
N GLU A 73 -1.21 -5.59 -8.67
CA GLU A 73 -0.81 -6.93 -8.22
C GLU A 73 0.50 -6.90 -7.42
N GLU A 74 1.52 -6.19 -7.92
CA GLU A 74 2.78 -6.02 -7.20
C GLU A 74 2.62 -5.26 -5.89
N VAL A 75 1.79 -4.23 -5.84
CA VAL A 75 1.57 -3.45 -4.61
C VAL A 75 0.81 -4.29 -3.57
N VAL A 76 -0.21 -5.06 -3.97
CA VAL A 76 -0.91 -5.97 -3.04
C VAL A 76 0.01 -7.09 -2.57
N GLU A 77 0.85 -7.65 -3.44
CA GLU A 77 1.84 -8.65 -3.04
C GLU A 77 2.72 -8.11 -1.92
N ILE A 78 3.29 -6.92 -2.11
CA ILE A 78 4.17 -6.30 -1.12
C ILE A 78 3.42 -5.93 0.17
N ALA A 79 2.16 -5.52 0.07
CA ALA A 79 1.33 -5.25 1.24
C ALA A 79 1.05 -6.50 2.09
N VAL A 80 1.13 -7.70 1.50
CA VAL A 80 0.85 -8.98 2.16
C VAL A 80 2.12 -9.73 2.57
N THR A 81 3.16 -9.70 1.74
CA THR A 81 4.37 -10.53 1.90
C THR A 81 5.64 -9.71 2.08
N GLY A 82 5.56 -8.39 1.96
CA GLY A 82 6.71 -7.50 2.04
C GLY A 82 7.27 -7.37 3.46
N HIS A 83 8.46 -6.79 3.54
CA HIS A 83 9.03 -6.33 4.81
C HIS A 83 8.12 -5.29 5.46
N GLU A 84 8.05 -5.24 6.79
CA GLU A 84 7.10 -4.44 7.58
C GLU A 84 6.90 -3.00 7.05
N GLU A 85 7.99 -2.27 6.83
CA GLU A 85 7.94 -0.89 6.31
C GLU A 85 7.34 -0.81 4.90
N CYS A 86 7.73 -1.71 4.00
CA CYS A 86 7.17 -1.78 2.65
C CYS A 86 5.69 -2.15 2.67
N ALA A 87 5.30 -3.11 3.52
CA ALA A 87 3.91 -3.54 3.65
C ALA A 87 3.02 -2.39 4.16
N GLY A 88 3.49 -1.64 5.15
CA GLY A 88 2.82 -0.46 5.67
C GLY A 88 2.58 0.61 4.61
N TRP A 89 3.63 0.99 3.87
CA TRP A 89 3.52 1.99 2.79
C TRP A 89 2.68 1.48 1.62
N ALA A 90 2.72 0.18 1.30
CA ALA A 90 1.91 -0.40 0.24
C ALA A 90 0.43 -0.34 0.60
N GLY A 91 0.07 -0.56 1.87
CA GLY A 91 -1.28 -0.33 2.36
C GLY A 91 -1.75 1.12 2.20
N ILE A 92 -0.87 2.09 2.50
CA ILE A 92 -1.18 3.53 2.29
C ILE A 92 -1.37 3.82 0.80
N ALA A 93 -0.50 3.28 -0.06
CA ALA A 93 -0.63 3.42 -1.51
C ALA A 93 -1.96 2.85 -2.04
N LEU A 94 -2.36 1.67 -1.57
CA LEU A 94 -3.63 1.04 -1.92
C LEU A 94 -4.84 1.83 -1.42
N ASN A 95 -4.71 2.61 -0.36
CA ASN A 95 -5.79 3.47 0.11
C ASN A 95 -6.14 4.58 -0.91
N HIS A 96 -5.20 4.99 -1.78
CA HIS A 96 -5.52 5.89 -2.90
C HIS A 96 -6.40 5.22 -3.97
N LEU A 97 -6.48 3.88 -3.95
CA LEU A 97 -7.28 3.06 -4.85
C LEU A 97 -8.57 2.54 -4.20
N SER A 98 -8.87 2.87 -2.93
CA SER A 98 -9.94 2.27 -2.12
C SER A 98 -11.38 2.55 -2.59
N LYS A 99 -11.56 3.03 -3.82
CA LYS A 99 -12.85 3.16 -4.50
C LYS A 99 -13.40 1.80 -4.95
N GLU A 100 -14.71 1.71 -5.12
CA GLU A 100 -15.45 0.47 -5.45
C GLU A 100 -14.82 -0.36 -6.59
N LYS A 101 -14.28 0.28 -7.64
CA LYS A 101 -13.78 -0.42 -8.83
C LYS A 101 -12.66 -1.43 -8.54
N TRP A 102 -11.83 -1.20 -7.52
CA TRP A 102 -10.68 -2.07 -7.22
C TRP A 102 -10.88 -2.95 -6.00
N LYS A 103 -11.91 -2.67 -5.17
CA LYS A 103 -12.17 -3.38 -3.91
C LYS A 103 -12.19 -4.89 -4.10
N SER A 104 -13.00 -5.41 -5.01
CA SER A 104 -13.09 -6.85 -5.28
C SER A 104 -11.76 -7.46 -5.71
N ARG A 105 -11.03 -6.76 -6.61
CA ARG A 105 -9.74 -7.25 -7.11
C ARG A 105 -8.67 -7.26 -6.02
N ILE A 106 -8.64 -6.25 -5.16
CA ILE A 106 -7.73 -6.19 -4.01
C ILE A 106 -8.02 -7.34 -3.05
N ILE A 107 -9.29 -7.59 -2.71
CA ILE A 107 -9.70 -8.70 -1.82
C ILE A 107 -9.27 -10.06 -2.40
N GLU A 108 -9.47 -10.26 -3.71
CA GLU A 108 -9.02 -11.46 -4.41
C GLU A 108 -7.50 -11.65 -4.30
N LEU A 109 -6.72 -10.58 -4.55
CA LEU A 109 -5.27 -10.62 -4.50
C LEU A 109 -4.75 -10.85 -3.07
N ILE A 110 -5.34 -10.20 -2.06
CA ILE A 110 -4.99 -10.43 -0.65
C ILE A 110 -5.18 -11.91 -0.31
N THR A 111 -6.34 -12.47 -0.69
CA THR A 111 -6.64 -13.89 -0.45
C THR A 111 -5.64 -14.78 -1.18
N TYR A 112 -5.34 -14.49 -2.45
CA TYR A 112 -4.39 -15.25 -3.25
C TYR A 112 -2.98 -15.26 -2.64
N TYR A 113 -2.46 -14.10 -2.25
CA TYR A 113 -1.12 -14.00 -1.68
C TYR A 113 -1.04 -14.56 -0.25
N THR A 114 -2.10 -14.45 0.54
CA THR A 114 -2.20 -15.15 1.84
C THR A 114 -2.06 -16.65 1.63
N GLU A 115 -2.89 -17.25 0.77
CA GLU A 115 -2.93 -18.70 0.56
C GLU A 115 -1.62 -19.23 -0.01
N ARG A 116 -1.03 -18.50 -0.95
CA ARG A 116 0.24 -18.86 -1.58
C ARG A 116 1.41 -18.86 -0.59
N ASN A 117 1.33 -18.07 0.48
CA ASN A 117 2.40 -17.88 1.46
C ASN A 117 1.99 -18.33 2.88
N ARG A 118 1.01 -19.23 3.01
CA ARG A 118 0.44 -19.69 4.29
C ARG A 118 1.44 -20.22 5.33
N GLU A 119 2.64 -20.61 4.90
CA GLU A 119 3.69 -21.13 5.77
C GLU A 119 4.39 -20.00 6.55
N ASP A 120 4.29 -18.75 6.07
CA ASP A 120 4.74 -17.56 6.77
C ASP A 120 3.58 -16.99 7.59
N LYS A 121 3.74 -16.96 8.91
CA LYS A 121 2.68 -16.46 9.80
C LYS A 121 2.43 -14.96 9.66
N ALA A 122 3.45 -14.18 9.26
CA ALA A 122 3.33 -12.73 9.15
C ALA A 122 2.32 -12.32 8.05
N VAL A 123 2.12 -13.14 7.03
CA VAL A 123 1.18 -12.82 5.95
C VAL A 123 -0.26 -12.75 6.44
N PHE A 124 -0.62 -13.49 7.48
CA PHE A 124 -1.95 -13.40 8.08
C PHE A 124 -2.14 -12.07 8.79
N HIS A 125 -1.13 -11.63 9.55
CA HIS A 125 -1.09 -10.33 10.20
C HIS A 125 -1.26 -9.19 9.18
N TYR A 126 -0.39 -9.15 8.17
CA TYR A 126 -0.42 -8.07 7.19
C TYR A 126 -1.68 -8.06 6.34
N SER A 127 -2.25 -9.22 6.02
CA SER A 127 -3.48 -9.31 5.24
C SER A 127 -4.70 -8.80 6.00
N TRP A 128 -4.89 -9.19 7.28
CA TRP A 128 -6.02 -8.68 8.05
C TRP A 128 -5.86 -7.18 8.33
N LEU A 129 -4.65 -6.73 8.66
CA LEU A 129 -4.34 -5.33 8.91
C LEU A 129 -4.59 -4.47 7.65
N LEU A 130 -4.25 -4.99 6.47
CA LEU A 130 -4.53 -4.33 5.20
C LEU A 130 -6.05 -4.20 4.97
N LEU A 131 -6.82 -5.27 5.17
CA LEU A 131 -8.28 -5.24 5.05
C LEU A 131 -8.92 -4.25 6.03
N TYR A 132 -8.39 -4.16 7.26
CA TYR A 132 -8.79 -3.17 8.26
C TYR A 132 -8.49 -1.75 7.80
N LYS A 133 -7.24 -1.46 7.40
CA LYS A 133 -6.81 -0.13 6.95
C LYS A 133 -7.56 0.36 5.70
N LEU A 134 -7.96 -0.55 4.82
CA LEU A 134 -8.78 -0.23 3.64
C LEU A 134 -10.28 -0.14 3.94
N GLY A 135 -10.72 -0.41 5.18
CA GLY A 135 -12.13 -0.35 5.57
C GLY A 135 -12.99 -1.45 4.94
N PHE A 136 -12.41 -2.56 4.50
CA PHE A 136 -13.13 -3.66 3.84
C PHE A 136 -13.78 -4.60 4.87
N LYS A 137 -14.70 -4.06 5.67
CA LYS A 137 -15.29 -4.73 6.84
C LYS A 137 -15.85 -6.12 6.54
N HIS A 138 -16.68 -6.28 5.50
CA HIS A 138 -17.22 -7.60 5.15
C HIS A 138 -16.12 -8.62 4.82
N ALA A 139 -15.14 -8.23 4.01
CA ALA A 139 -14.02 -9.09 3.66
C ALA A 139 -13.12 -9.40 4.87
N LEU A 140 -12.90 -8.42 5.76
CA LEU A 140 -12.15 -8.62 7.00
C LEU A 140 -12.82 -9.65 7.91
N LYS A 141 -14.14 -9.57 8.09
CA LYS A 141 -14.89 -10.55 8.89
C LYS A 141 -14.81 -11.95 8.30
N GLU A 142 -14.93 -12.08 6.98
CA GLU A 142 -14.76 -13.37 6.30
C GLU A 142 -13.33 -13.91 6.43
N TYR A 143 -12.33 -13.04 6.29
CA TYR A 143 -10.92 -13.37 6.44
C TYR A 143 -10.62 -13.93 7.83
N ILE A 144 -11.01 -13.22 8.90
CA ILE A 144 -10.81 -13.65 10.29
C ILE A 144 -11.49 -15.00 10.55
N LYS A 145 -12.73 -15.16 10.07
CA LYS A 145 -13.45 -16.43 10.21
C LYS A 145 -12.72 -17.57 9.50
N LYS A 146 -12.21 -17.32 8.29
CA LYS A 146 -11.54 -18.32 7.45
C LYS A 146 -10.19 -18.75 8.04
N TYR A 147 -9.40 -17.79 8.52
CA TYR A 147 -8.03 -18.04 8.99
C TYR A 147 -7.86 -18.02 10.50
N LYS A 148 -8.96 -18.13 11.27
CA LYS A 148 -8.95 -18.10 12.74
C LYS A 148 -7.85 -18.95 13.38
N ALA A 149 -7.60 -20.16 12.85
CA ALA A 149 -6.58 -21.07 13.38
C ALA A 149 -5.14 -20.57 13.22
N TYR A 150 -4.90 -19.67 12.25
CA TYR A 150 -3.60 -19.05 11.98
C TYR A 150 -3.42 -17.71 12.70
N MET A 151 -4.50 -17.16 13.27
CA MET A 151 -4.55 -15.83 13.88
C MET A 151 -4.67 -15.89 15.41
N GLU A 152 -4.38 -17.04 16.04
CA GLU A 152 -4.41 -17.15 17.51
C GLU A 152 -3.42 -16.17 18.14
N GLY A 153 -3.93 -15.23 18.94
CA GLY A 153 -3.14 -14.20 19.61
C GLY A 153 -2.89 -12.94 18.76
N GLU A 154 -3.37 -12.87 17.53
CA GLU A 154 -3.26 -11.69 16.65
C GLU A 154 -4.34 -10.64 16.89
N LEU A 155 -5.51 -11.07 17.40
CA LEU A 155 -6.65 -10.20 17.66
C LEU A 155 -7.17 -10.47 19.08
N ASP A 156 -7.36 -9.41 19.85
CA ASP A 156 -8.03 -9.46 21.14
C ASP A 156 -9.52 -9.05 21.04
N GLU A 157 -10.22 -9.02 22.18
CA GLU A 157 -11.63 -8.65 22.21
C GLU A 157 -11.88 -7.16 21.85
N GLU A 158 -10.88 -6.30 22.07
CA GLU A 158 -10.94 -4.88 21.72
C GLU A 158 -10.83 -4.73 20.20
N ASP A 159 -9.86 -5.40 19.56
CA ASP A 159 -9.71 -5.42 18.10
C ASP A 159 -11.00 -5.88 17.40
N LEU A 160 -11.61 -6.96 17.92
CA LEU A 160 -12.86 -7.50 17.37
C LEU A 160 -14.03 -6.51 17.52
N SER A 161 -14.07 -5.77 18.63
CA SER A 161 -15.08 -4.73 18.85
C SER A 161 -14.89 -3.55 17.90
N GLU A 162 -13.66 -3.11 17.65
CA GLU A 162 -13.37 -2.02 16.71
C GLU A 162 -13.81 -2.37 15.27
N ILE A 163 -13.60 -3.62 14.85
CA ILE A 163 -14.02 -4.11 13.53
C ILE A 163 -15.54 -3.96 13.34
N ASP A 164 -16.33 -4.13 14.39
CA ASP A 164 -17.78 -3.94 14.34
C ASP A 164 -18.19 -2.46 14.16
N HIS A 165 -17.31 -1.53 14.51
CA HIS A 165 -17.51 -0.09 14.38
C HIS A 165 -16.95 0.52 13.10
N ILE A 166 -16.25 -0.25 12.25
CA ILE A 166 -15.84 0.22 10.92
C ILE A 166 -17.09 0.65 10.15
N GLU A 167 -17.17 1.94 9.82
CA GLU A 167 -18.15 2.48 8.88
C GLU A 167 -17.71 2.03 7.49
N GLU A 168 -18.47 1.13 6.86
CA GLU A 168 -18.29 0.93 5.43
C GLU A 168 -18.76 2.21 4.76
N GLY A 169 -17.84 2.91 4.08
CA GLY A 169 -18.19 4.06 3.25
C GLY A 169 -19.32 3.65 2.31
N LEU A 170 -20.53 4.10 2.61
CA LEU A 170 -21.68 4.04 1.73
C LEU A 170 -21.63 5.29 0.86
N GLU A 171 -21.87 5.08 -0.44
CA GLU A 171 -22.15 6.04 -1.53
C GLU A 171 -21.00 6.31 -2.52
#